data_AF-A0A960QLQ0-F1
#
_entry.id   AF-A0A960QLQ0-F1
#
_cell.length_a   1.000
_cell.length_b   1.000
_cell.length_c   1.000
_cell.angle_alpha   90.00
_cell.angle_beta   90.00
_cell.angle_gamma   90.00
#
_symmetry.space_group_name_H-M   'P 1'
#
loop_
_entity.id
_entity.type
_entity.pdbx_description
1 polymer ?
#
loop_
_entity_poly.entity_id
_entity_poly.type
_entity_poly.pdbx_seq_one_letter_code
_entity_poly.pdbx_strand_id
1 'polypeptide(L)' 'MKLPFPISFSLLTFGFLCLSPMAAYAESRPNFIILIADDISFDDIGCYGSPNGRTPHIDALAKEGLRFTNAYL' A
#
# COMPACT_ATOMS: atom_id res chain seq x y z
N MET A 1 -8.58 24.40 -48.37
CA MET A 1 -9.99 24.01 -48.15
C MET A 1 -10.24 24.12 -46.64
N LYS A 2 -10.97 25.15 -46.17
CA LYS A 2 -11.19 25.38 -44.74
C LYS A 2 -12.26 24.38 -44.25
N LEU A 3 -11.88 23.44 -43.39
CA LEU A 3 -12.86 22.55 -42.76
C LEU A 3 -13.90 23.40 -42.01
N PRO A 4 -15.20 23.05 -42.05
CA PRO A 4 -16.24 23.83 -41.41
C PRO A 4 -16.00 23.83 -39.88
N PHE A 5 -16.12 25.01 -39.28
CA PHE A 5 -15.91 25.31 -37.86
C PHE A 5 -16.46 24.25 -36.87
N PRO A 6 -17.65 23.64 -37.05
CA PRO A 6 -18.15 22.62 -36.11
C PRO A 6 -17.36 21.29 -36.15
N ILE A 7 -16.76 20.91 -37.28
CA ILE A 7 -16.03 19.63 -37.41
C ILE A 7 -14.69 19.71 -36.66
N SER A 8 -14.02 20.87 -36.70
CA SER A 8 -12.76 21.07 -35.97
C SER A 8 -12.97 21.09 -34.46
N PHE A 9 -14.11 21.60 -33.97
CA PHE A 9 -14.46 21.59 -32.55
C PHE A 9 -14.78 20.18 -32.06
N SER A 10 -15.49 19.39 -32.87
CA SER A 10 -15.81 17.99 -32.58
C SER A 10 -14.59 17.06 -32.57
N LEU A 11 -13.58 17.33 -33.42
CA LEU A 11 -12.31 16.59 -33.41
C LEU A 11 -11.47 16.91 -32.18
N LEU A 12 -11.51 18.16 -31.71
CA LEU A 12 -10.76 18.60 -30.53
C LEU A 12 -11.33 17.98 -29.24
N THR A 13 -12.66 17.92 -29.12
CA THR A 13 -13.34 17.27 -27.98
C THR A 13 -13.17 15.76 -27.99
N PHE A 14 -13.18 15.11 -29.17
CA PHE A 14 -12.90 13.68 -29.28
C PHE A 14 -11.45 13.34 -28.89
N GLY A 15 -10.48 14.16 -29.31
CA GLY A 15 -9.08 14.01 -28.91
C GLY A 15 -8.85 14.16 -27.40
N PHE A 16 -9.60 15.06 -26.75
CA PHE A 16 -9.50 15.26 -25.30
C PHE A 16 -10.11 14.08 -24.51
N LEU A 17 -11.17 13.45 -25.03
CA LEU A 17 -11.79 12.28 -24.40
C LEU A 17 -10.88 11.03 -24.48
N CYS A 18 -10.09 10.90 -25.55
CA CYS A 18 -9.13 9.80 -25.71
C CYS A 18 -7.87 9.94 -24.85
N LEU A 19 -7.55 11.13 -24.32
CA LEU A 19 -6.41 11.36 -23.44
C LEU A 19 -6.72 11.16 -21.95
N SER A 20 -7.93 10.70 -21.60
CA SER A 20 -8.24 10.39 -20.22
C SER A 20 -7.27 9.31 -19.71
N PRO A 21 -6.49 9.57 -18.65
CA PRO A 21 -5.56 8.59 -18.13
C PRO A 21 -6.37 7.38 -17.66
N MET A 22 -6.11 6.22 -18.27
CA MET A 22 -6.63 4.95 -17.79
C MET A 22 -5.91 4.66 -16.48
N ALA A 23 -6.53 5.06 -15.37
CA ALA A 23 -6.03 4.75 -14.04
C ALA A 23 -5.90 3.22 -13.97
N ALA A 24 -4.65 2.74 -13.87
CA ALA A 24 -4.40 1.32 -13.69
C ALA A 24 -5.12 0.90 -12.40
N TYR A 25 -6.10 0.01 -12.54
CA TYR A 25 -6.76 -0.59 -11.39
C TYR A 25 -5.69 -1.38 -10.64
N ALA A 26 -5.29 -0.88 -9.47
CA ALA A 26 -4.45 -1.66 -8.56
C ALA A 26 -5.19 -2.97 -8.28
N GLU A 27 -4.48 -4.10 -8.32
CA GLU A 27 -5.04 -5.41 -8.03
C GLU A 27 -5.73 -5.35 -6.65
N SER A 28 -7.05 -5.54 -6.63
CA SER A 28 -7.87 -5.34 -5.42
C SER A 28 -7.65 -6.39 -4.35
N ARG A 29 -6.79 -7.38 -4.63
CA ARG A 29 -6.46 -8.47 -3.73
C ARG A 29 -5.17 -8.13 -2.99
N PRO A 30 -5.19 -7.98 -1.65
CA PRO A 30 -3.97 -7.74 -0.90
C PRO A 30 -3.06 -8.96 -0.95
N ASN A 31 -1.75 -8.70 -0.89
CA ASN A 31 -0.76 -9.73 -0.66
C ASN A 31 -0.70 -10.05 0.84
N PHE A 32 -0.53 -11.33 1.17
CA PHE A 32 -0.38 -11.79 2.56
C PHE A 32 1.01 -12.38 2.76
N ILE A 33 1.73 -11.87 3.76
CA ILE A 33 3.03 -12.39 4.19
C ILE A 33 2.88 -12.77 5.67
N ILE A 34 3.22 -14.01 6.00
CA ILE A 34 3.25 -14.49 7.38
C ILE A 34 4.73 -14.68 7.74
N LEU A 35 5.18 -13.97 8.76
CA LEU A 35 6.51 -14.12 9.34
C LEU A 35 6.37 -14.87 10.65
N ILE A 36 7.04 -16.00 10.78
CA ILE A 36 7.09 -16.80 12.01
C ILE A 36 8.57 -16.92 12.38
N ALA A 37 8.86 -16.67 13.65
CA ALA A 37 10.18 -16.88 14.23
C ALA A 37 10.10 -18.02 15.25
N ASP A 38 11.14 -18.81 15.31
CA ASP A 38 11.28 -19.93 16.24
C ASP A 38 11.79 -19.43 17.60
N ASP A 39 11.29 -20.01 18.69
CA ASP A 39 11.69 -19.74 20.07
C ASP A 39 11.74 -18.24 20.49
N ILE A 40 10.93 -17.37 19.87
CA ILE A 40 10.79 -15.97 20.30
C ILE A 40 9.77 -15.86 21.44
N SER A 41 10.19 -15.19 22.52
CA SER A 41 9.34 -14.81 23.64
C SER A 41 8.95 -13.33 23.59
N PHE A 42 7.95 -12.96 24.39
CA PHE A 42 7.45 -11.59 24.49
C PHE A 42 8.53 -10.58 24.89
N ASP A 43 9.48 -11.00 25.73
CA ASP A 43 10.57 -10.21 26.27
C ASP A 43 11.79 -10.10 25.34
N ASP A 44 11.75 -10.70 24.15
CA ASP A 44 12.81 -10.58 23.14
C ASP A 44 12.63 -9.38 22.20
N ILE A 45 11.43 -8.80 22.13
CA ILE A 45 11.07 -7.77 21.13
C ILE A 45 10.99 -6.38 21.78
N GLY A 46 11.62 -5.39 21.15
CA GLY A 46 11.70 -4.02 21.64
C GLY A 46 10.33 -3.37 21.86
N CYS A 47 9.39 -3.56 20.94
CA CYS A 47 8.03 -3.03 21.06
C CYS A 47 7.24 -3.60 22.25
N TYR A 48 7.69 -4.67 22.89
CA TYR A 48 7.10 -5.21 24.13
C TYR A 48 7.86 -4.81 25.40
N GLY A 49 8.89 -3.97 25.26
CA GLY A 49 9.67 -3.43 26.38
C GLY A 49 10.96 -4.19 26.67
N SER A 50 11.43 -5.04 25.75
CA SER A 50 12.71 -5.73 25.89
C SER A 50 13.86 -4.71 26.08
N PRO A 51 14.70 -4.84 27.12
CA PRO A 51 15.87 -3.96 27.31
C PRO A 51 17.00 -4.27 26.32
N ASN A 52 17.05 -5.50 25.81
CA ASN A 52 18.13 -6.01 24.95
C ASN A 52 17.67 -6.27 23.50
N GLY A 53 16.37 -6.40 23.26
CA GLY A 53 15.77 -6.61 21.96
C GLY A 53 15.91 -5.41 21.04
N ARG A 54 16.88 -5.45 20.11
CA ARG A 54 17.05 -4.42 19.07
C ARG A 54 16.30 -4.85 17.81
N THR A 55 15.01 -4.53 17.74
CA THR A 55 14.10 -4.99 16.68
C THR A 55 13.47 -3.84 15.87
N PRO A 56 14.26 -2.88 15.32
CA PRO A 56 13.73 -1.63 14.80
C PRO A 56 12.69 -1.79 13.68
N HIS A 57 12.78 -2.85 12.88
CA HIS A 57 11.80 -3.13 11.82
C HIS A 57 10.49 -3.70 12.37
N ILE A 58 10.54 -4.55 13.38
CA ILE A 58 9.34 -5.07 14.06
C ILE A 58 8.68 -3.95 14.86
N ASP A 59 9.48 -3.09 15.48
CA ASP A 59 8.99 -1.94 16.25
C ASP A 59 8.28 -0.93 15.33
N ALA A 60 8.80 -0.70 14.13
CA ALA A 60 8.14 0.12 13.11
C ALA A 60 6.81 -0.51 12.65
N LEU A 61 6.79 -1.82 12.36
CA LEU A 61 5.55 -2.53 12.00
C LEU A 61 4.50 -2.46 13.11
N ALA A 62 4.90 -2.57 14.36
CA ALA A 62 4.00 -2.44 15.51
C ALA A 62 3.46 -1.01 15.70
N LYS A 63 4.23 0.02 15.30
CA LYS A 63 3.82 1.42 15.35
C LYS A 63 2.86 1.79 14.22
N GLU A 64 3.07 1.23 13.03
CA GLU A 64 2.26 1.51 11.84
C GLU A 64 1.02 0.60 11.73
N GLY A 65 1.01 -0.51 12.46
CA GLY A 65 -0.05 -1.52 12.43
C GLY A 65 -0.73 -1.75 13.77
N LEU A 66 -1.22 -2.98 13.94
CA LEU A 66 -1.83 -3.45 15.17
C LEU A 66 -0.84 -4.32 15.94
N ARG A 67 -0.70 -4.06 17.25
CA ARG A 67 0.12 -4.85 18.16
C ARG A 67 -0.77 -5.57 19.17
N PHE A 68 -0.64 -6.89 19.27
CA PHE A 68 -1.35 -7.69 20.28
C PHE A 68 -0.54 -7.75 21.57
N THR A 69 -1.09 -7.28 22.68
CA THR A 69 -0.42 -7.36 23.99
C THR A 69 -0.75 -8.63 24.77
N ASN A 70 -1.68 -9.44 24.27
CA ASN A 70 -2.14 -10.70 24.88
C ASN A 70 -2.34 -11.76 23.79
N ALA A 71 -1.24 -12.15 23.13
CA ALA A 71 -1.23 -13.26 22.17
C ALA A 71 -0.68 -14.50 22.86
N TYR A 72 -1.44 -15.60 22.82
CA TYR A 72 -1.08 -16.88 23.43
C TYR A 72 -0.87 -17.94 22.35
N LEU A 73 0.02 -18.89 22.61
CA LEU A 73 0.29 -20.04 21.76
C LEU A 73 -0.35 -21.31 22.35
#